data_AF-A0A1F1KV56-F1
#
_entry.id   AF-A0A1F1KV56-F1
#
_cell.length_a   1.000
_cell.length_b   1.000
_cell.length_c   1.000
_cell.angle_alpha   90.00
_cell.angle_beta   90.00
_cell.angle_gamma   90.00
#
_symmetry.space_group_name_H-M   'P 1'
#
loop_
_entity.id
_entity.type
_entity.pdbx_description
1 polymer ?
#
loop_
_entity_poly.entity_id
_entity_poly.type
_entity_poly.pdbx_seq_one_letter_code
_entity_poly.pdbx_strand_id
1 'polypeptide(L)'
;MLVGVGLLIVAGPPLLHTFVPGWGILVLLLAVALVGGAVDAQVFRFTYSFPILVGVAYFLAMKMYFNPGTWIYLPAMVILAFIGGAIADKEGAETAWEGEE
;
A
#
# COMPACT_ATOMS: atom_id res chain seq x y z
N MET A 1 -0.11 13.63 21.29
CA MET A 1 -0.05 12.46 20.37
C MET A 1 -0.44 12.83 18.94
N LEU A 2 -1.62 13.42 18.71
CA LEU A 2 -2.10 13.79 17.35
C LEU A 2 -1.19 14.76 16.57
N VAL A 3 -0.65 15.79 17.23
CA VAL A 3 0.27 16.76 16.59
C VAL A 3 1.57 16.09 16.12
N GLY A 4 2.09 15.12 16.89
CA GLY A 4 3.31 14.39 16.55
C GLY A 4 3.14 13.44 15.36
N VAL A 5 2.00 12.74 15.30
CA VAL A 5 1.67 11.85 14.17
C VAL A 5 1.44 12.66 12.89
N GLY A 6 0.73 13.79 12.97
CA GLY A 6 0.55 14.70 11.84
C GLY A 6 1.89 15.23 11.30
N LEU A 7 2.79 15.65 12.20
CA LEU A 7 4.15 16.07 11.82
C LEU A 7 4.93 14.96 11.14
N LEU A 8 4.85 13.72 11.63
CA LEU A 8 5.54 12.59 11.03
C LEU A 8 5.00 12.25 9.63
N ILE A 9 3.69 12.36 9.41
CA ILE A 9 3.06 12.13 8.09
C ILE A 9 3.47 13.22 7.09
N VAL A 10 3.62 14.46 7.55
CA VAL A 10 3.97 15.59 6.67
C VAL A 10 5.46 15.70 6.41
N ALA A 11 6.28 15.60 7.45
CA ALA A 11 7.73 15.77 7.36
C ALA A 11 8.48 14.45 7.12
N GLY A 12 7.87 13.30 7.41
CA GLY A 12 8.48 11.98 7.24
C GLY A 12 8.92 11.71 5.80
N PRO A 13 8.08 11.90 4.78
CA PRO A 13 8.48 11.65 3.39
C PRO A 13 9.63 12.55 2.92
N PRO A 14 9.63 13.88 3.16
CA PRO A 14 10.79 14.73 2.88
C PRO A 14 12.07 14.29 3.61
N LEU A 15 11.98 13.90 4.88
CA LEU A 15 13.12 13.44 5.67
C LEU A 15 13.65 12.09 5.15
N LEU A 16 12.79 11.16 4.76
CA LEU A 16 13.21 9.89 4.13
C LEU A 16 14.02 10.13 2.85
N HIS A 17 13.66 11.17 2.10
CA HIS A 17 14.33 11.54 0.86
C HIS A 17 15.76 12.07 1.05
N THR A 18 16.16 12.46 2.27
CA THR A 18 17.55 12.84 2.56
C THR A 18 18.47 11.64 2.80
N PHE A 19 17.90 10.47 3.10
CA PHE A 19 18.66 9.25 3.42
C PHE A 19 18.55 8.16 2.35
N VAL A 20 17.47 8.16 1.56
CA VAL A 20 17.18 7.12 0.57
C VAL A 20 17.11 7.73 -0.83
N PRO A 21 17.83 7.18 -1.84
CA PRO A 21 17.73 7.66 -3.21
C PRO A 21 16.33 7.42 -3.78
N GLY A 22 15.91 8.22 -4.76
CA GLY A 22 14.54 8.18 -5.30
C GLY A 22 14.09 6.81 -5.80
N TRP A 23 14.98 6.03 -6.42
CA TRP A 23 14.66 4.66 -6.83
C TRP A 23 14.42 3.72 -5.63
N GLY A 24 15.14 3.94 -4.52
CA GLY A 24 14.96 3.17 -3.28
C GLY A 24 13.61 3.44 -2.65
N ILE A 25 13.14 4.69 -2.69
CA ILE A 25 11.79 5.07 -2.23
C ILE A 25 10.73 4.38 -3.07
N LEU A 26 10.90 4.33 -4.40
CA LEU A 26 9.97 3.62 -5.27
C LEU A 26 9.88 2.13 -4.94
N VAL A 27 11.03 1.45 -4.78
CA VAL A 27 11.06 0.03 -4.40
C VAL A 27 10.37 -0.19 -3.04
N LEU A 28 10.64 0.67 -2.06
CA LEU A 28 10.01 0.61 -0.75
C LEU A 28 8.49 0.79 -0.82
N LEU A 29 8.00 1.77 -1.60
CA LEU A 29 6.56 1.99 -1.78
C LEU A 29 5.86 0.78 -2.38
N LEU A 30 6.43 0.22 -3.45
CA LEU A 30 5.88 -0.98 -4.10
C LEU A 30 5.88 -2.19 -3.16
N ALA A 31 6.96 -2.39 -2.40
CA ALA A 31 7.04 -3.44 -1.39
C ALA A 31 6.00 -3.23 -0.27
N VAL A 32 5.84 -2.01 0.22
CA VAL A 32 4.84 -1.67 1.25
C VAL A 32 3.42 -1.87 0.74
N ALA A 33 3.12 -1.57 -0.53
CA ALA A 33 1.81 -1.85 -1.10
C ALA A 33 1.50 -3.35 -1.08
N LEU A 34 2.44 -4.17 -1.56
CA LEU A 34 2.30 -5.62 -1.60
C LEU A 34 2.15 -6.21 -0.19
N VAL A 35 3.08 -5.90 0.72
CA VAL A 35 3.09 -6.41 2.09
C VAL A 35 1.87 -5.89 2.86
N GLY A 36 1.51 -4.62 2.69
CA GLY A 36 0.34 -4.02 3.31
C GLY A 36 -0.94 -4.73 2.90
N GLY A 37 -1.11 -5.04 1.61
CA GLY A 37 -2.25 -5.82 1.13
C GLY A 37 -2.32 -7.22 1.76
N ALA A 38 -1.17 -7.89 1.85
CA ALA A 38 -1.09 -9.20 2.48
C ALA A 38 -1.44 -9.16 3.98
N VAL A 39 -0.91 -8.18 4.70
CA VAL A 39 -1.19 -7.99 6.14
C VAL A 39 -2.66 -7.63 6.35
N ASP A 40 -3.24 -6.76 5.54
CA ASP A 40 -4.65 -6.37 5.64
C ASP A 40 -5.58 -7.58 5.48
N ALA A 41 -5.37 -8.38 4.43
CA ALA A 41 -6.17 -9.58 4.17
C ALA A 41 -6.04 -10.63 5.28
N GLN A 42 -4.83 -10.78 5.87
CA GLN A 42 -4.62 -11.71 6.99
C GLN A 42 -5.36 -11.30 8.27
N VAL A 43 -5.62 -10.00 8.46
CA VAL A 43 -6.23 -9.48 9.68
C VAL A 43 -7.74 -9.30 9.54
N PHE A 44 -8.24 -8.88 8.37
CA PHE A 44 -9.63 -8.44 8.18
C PHE A 44 -10.40 -9.12 7.04
N ARG A 45 -9.80 -10.13 6.39
CA ARG A 45 -10.22 -10.76 5.11
C ARG A 45 -9.99 -9.87 3.89
N PHE A 46 -9.83 -10.52 2.74
CA PHE A 46 -9.59 -9.81 1.50
C PHE A 46 -10.79 -8.94 1.06
N THR A 47 -10.52 -7.67 0.74
CA THR A 47 -11.48 -6.72 0.17
C THR A 47 -10.80 -5.75 -0.80
N TYR A 48 -11.57 -5.20 -1.75
CA TYR A 48 -11.11 -4.14 -2.64
C TYR A 48 -10.86 -2.80 -1.93
N SER A 49 -11.37 -2.61 -0.71
CA SER A 49 -11.26 -1.36 0.02
C SER A 49 -9.80 -0.96 0.27
N PHE A 50 -8.93 -1.89 0.67
CA PHE A 50 -7.54 -1.60 0.98
C PHE A 50 -6.72 -1.22 -0.27
N PRO A 51 -6.76 -1.97 -1.39
CA PRO A 51 -6.11 -1.54 -2.64
C PRO A 51 -6.54 -0.15 -3.11
N ILE A 52 -7.83 0.18 -3.00
CA ILE A 52 -8.35 1.51 -3.34
C ILE A 52 -7.76 2.58 -2.41
N LEU A 53 -7.73 2.33 -1.10
CA LEU A 53 -7.13 3.26 -0.12
C LEU A 53 -5.63 3.48 -0.38
N VAL A 54 -4.89 2.44 -0.75
CA VAL A 54 -3.48 2.58 -1.16
C VAL A 54 -3.35 3.48 -2.38
N GLY A 55 -4.21 3.32 -3.38
CA GLY A 55 -4.25 4.19 -4.56
C GLY A 55 -4.54 5.66 -4.21
N VAL A 56 -5.53 5.89 -3.34
CA VAL A 56 -5.87 7.25 -2.86
C VAL A 56 -4.72 7.86 -2.06
N ALA A 57 -4.12 7.09 -1.15
CA ALA A 57 -2.98 7.54 -0.35
C ALA A 57 -1.78 7.91 -1.24
N TYR A 58 -1.47 7.07 -2.23
CA TYR A 58 -0.41 7.37 -3.19
C TYR A 58 -0.73 8.61 -4.04
N PHE A 59 -1.98 8.76 -4.49
CA PHE A 59 -2.40 9.93 -5.25
C PHE A 59 -2.22 11.23 -4.45
N LEU A 60 -2.60 11.24 -3.18
CA LEU A 60 -2.39 12.38 -2.29
C LEU A 60 -0.89 12.64 -2.07
N ALA A 61 -0.11 11.59 -1.79
CA ALA A 61 1.34 11.71 -1.64
C ALA A 61 2.00 12.28 -2.91
N MET A 62 1.54 11.87 -4.09
CA MET A 62 2.02 12.41 -5.37
C MET A 62 1.74 13.90 -5.51
N LYS A 63 0.58 14.40 -5.04
CA LYS A 63 0.27 15.83 -5.08
C LYS A 63 1.12 16.66 -4.11
N MET A 64 1.62 16.06 -3.04
CA MET A 64 2.34 16.77 -1.98
C MET A 64 3.86 16.67 -2.11
N TYR A 65 4.38 15.50 -2.50
CA TYR A 65 5.80 15.17 -2.34
C TYR A 65 6.50 14.77 -3.63
N PHE A 66 5.77 14.32 -4.64
CA PHE A 66 6.38 13.74 -5.84
C PHE A 66 6.11 14.57 -7.10
N ASN A 67 6.92 14.31 -8.12
CA ASN A 67 6.71 14.91 -9.43
C ASN A 67 5.42 14.35 -10.08
N PRO A 68 4.62 15.15 -10.79
CA PRO A 68 3.44 14.68 -11.51
C PRO A 68 3.67 13.48 -12.44
N GLY A 69 4.86 13.33 -13.03
CA GLY A 69 5.23 12.20 -13.89
C GLY A 69 5.26 10.84 -13.18
N THR A 70 5.22 10.81 -11.84
CA THR A 70 5.15 9.57 -11.05
C THR A 70 3.76 8.93 -11.00
N TRP A 71 2.78 9.51 -11.71
CA TRP A 71 1.42 8.97 -11.81
C TRP A 71 1.39 7.53 -12.36
N ILE A 72 2.37 7.15 -13.17
CA ILE A 72 2.50 5.81 -13.77
C ILE A 72 2.63 4.70 -12.73
N TYR A 73 3.05 5.02 -11.49
CA TYR A 73 3.18 4.04 -10.42
C TYR A 73 1.88 3.83 -9.64
N LEU A 74 0.88 4.72 -9.78
CA LEU A 74 -0.41 4.58 -9.09
C LEU A 74 -1.10 3.24 -9.42
N PRO A 75 -1.23 2.82 -10.69
CA PRO A 75 -1.80 1.51 -11.01
C PRO A 75 -1.00 0.38 -10.39
N ALA A 76 0.34 0.46 -10.42
CA ALA A 76 1.21 -0.57 -9.85
C ALA A 76 0.99 -0.71 -8.33
N MET A 77 0.84 0.40 -7.60
CA MET A 77 0.56 0.39 -6.17
C MET A 77 -0.77 -0.33 -5.85
N VAL A 78 -1.83 -0.02 -6.60
CA VAL A 78 -3.15 -0.65 -6.43
C VAL A 78 -3.09 -2.14 -6.77
N ILE A 79 -2.46 -2.49 -7.89
CA ILE A 79 -2.32 -3.89 -8.34
C ILE A 79 -1.51 -4.69 -7.33
N LEU A 80 -0.41 -4.16 -6.80
CA LEU A 80 0.40 -4.87 -5.81
C LEU A 80 -0.33 -5.06 -4.50
N ALA A 81 -1.05 -4.05 -4.01
CA ALA A 81 -1.89 -4.21 -2.82
C ALA A 81 -2.98 -5.27 -3.03
N PHE A 82 -3.60 -5.29 -4.22
CA PHE A 82 -4.56 -6.32 -4.59
C PHE A 82 -3.91 -7.72 -4.61
N ILE A 83 -2.78 -7.88 -5.29
CA ILE A 83 -2.04 -9.15 -5.38
C ILE A 83 -1.65 -9.64 -3.98
N GLY A 84 -1.13 -8.75 -3.13
CA GLY A 84 -0.73 -9.08 -1.78
C GLY A 84 -1.91 -9.62 -0.96
N GLY A 85 -3.04 -8.92 -1.02
CA GLY A 85 -4.26 -9.35 -0.34
C GLY A 85 -4.81 -10.67 -0.88
N ALA A 86 -4.85 -10.84 -2.20
CA ALA A 86 -5.37 -12.06 -2.83
C ALA A 86 -4.52 -13.30 -2.51
N ILE A 87 -3.19 -13.17 -2.42
CA ILE A 87 -2.29 -14.27 -2.04
C ILE A 87 -2.45 -14.65 -0.56
N ALA A 88 -2.78 -13.68 0.29
CA ALA A 88 -2.80 -13.86 1.73
C ALA A 88 -4.20 -14.12 2.32
N ASP A 89 -5.22 -14.24 1.47
CA ASP A 89 -6.60 -14.50 1.87
C ASP A 89 -6.78 -15.91 2.42
N LYS A 90 -6.97 -16.03 3.73
CA LYS A 90 -7.16 -17.31 4.42
C LYS A 90 -8.61 -17.79 4.38
N GLU A 91 -9.57 -16.89 4.54
CA GLU A 91 -11.01 -17.22 4.54
C GLU A 91 -11.48 -17.68 3.16
N GLY A 92 -10.97 -17.06 2.08
CA GLY A 92 -11.22 -17.51 0.72
C GLY A 92 -10.67 -18.91 0.43
N ALA A 93 -9.56 -19.28 1.08
CA ALA A 93 -9.01 -20.63 0.97
C ALA A 93 -9.86 -21.65 1.75
N GLU A 94 -10.22 -21.36 3.01
CA GLU A 94 -11.01 -22.26 3.86
C GLU A 94 -12.42 -22.54 3.28
N THR A 95 -13.10 -21.51 2.77
CA THR A 95 -14.43 -21.66 2.15
C THR A 95 -14.43 -22.43 0.83
N ALA A 96 -13.31 -22.40 0.08
CA ALA A 96 -13.17 -23.19 -1.14
C ALA A 96 -13.09 -24.70 -0.86
N TRP A 97 -12.41 -25.10 0.22
CA TRP A 97 -12.32 -26.51 0.63
C TRP A 97 -13.66 -27.07 1.15
N GLU A 98 -14.44 -26.27 1.88
CA GLU A 98 -15.77 -26.69 2.37
C GLU A 98 -16.82 -26.85 1.25
N GLY A 99 -16.65 -26.16 0.11
CA GLY A 99 -17.55 -26.26 -1.03
C GLY A 99 -17.31 -27.48 -1.94
N GLU A 100 -16.23 -28.23 -1.71
CA GLU A 100 -15.86 -29.44 -2.47
C GLU A 100 -16.25 -30.75 -1.77
N GLU A 101 -16.75 -30.70 -0.52
CA GLU A 101 -17.30 -31.86 0.24
C GLU A 101 -18.82 -32.03 0.04
#